data_AF-A0A3C0JPD4-F1
#
_entry.id   AF-A0A3C0JPD4-F1
#
_cell.length_a   1.000
_cell.length_b   1.000
_cell.length_c   1.000
_cell.angle_alpha   90.00
_cell.angle_beta   90.00
_cell.angle_gamma   90.00
#
_symmetry.space_group_name_H-M   'P 1'
#
loop_
_entity.id
_entity.type
_entity.pdbx_description
1 polymer ?
#
loop_
_entity_poly.entity_id
_entity_poly.type
_entity_poly.pdbx_seq_one_letter_code
_entity_poly.pdbx_strand_id
1 'polypeptide(L)' 'MLSTDRLKELACAAIDEKASEIIDVAKDILAHPEPGYSETRTAQVVAKKFTDLGI' A
#
# COMPACT_ATOMS: atom_id res chain seq x y z
N MET A 1 12.62 -4.93 -25.46
CA MET A 1 11.64 -5.42 -24.45
C MET A 1 12.43 -5.90 -23.26
N LEU A 2 12.11 -5.47 -22.03
CA LEU A 2 12.79 -6.00 -20.85
C LEU A 2 12.43 -7.49 -20.66
N SER A 3 13.34 -8.27 -20.09
CA SER A 3 13.02 -9.62 -19.62
C SER A 3 12.06 -9.55 -18.43
N THR A 4 11.28 -10.61 -18.23
CA THR A 4 10.39 -10.74 -17.07
C THR A 4 11.17 -10.61 -15.75
N ASP A 5 12.38 -11.16 -15.68
CA ASP A 5 13.22 -11.07 -14.47
C ASP A 5 13.63 -9.62 -14.20
N ARG A 6 14.00 -8.86 -15.25
CA ARG A 6 14.34 -7.45 -15.10
C ARG A 6 13.13 -6.61 -14.68
N LEU A 7 11.93 -6.93 -15.16
CA LEU A 7 10.70 -6.27 -14.71
C LEU A 7 10.42 -6.54 -13.23
N LYS A 8 10.62 -7.78 -12.76
CA LYS A 8 10.47 -8.14 -11.34
C LYS A 8 11.47 -7.40 -10.46
N GLU A 9 12.74 -7.32 -10.86
CA GLU A 9 13.76 -6.56 -10.13
C GLU A 9 13.37 -5.10 -9.96
N LEU A 10 12.89 -4.45 -11.03
CA LEU A 10 12.44 -3.06 -10.97
C LEU A 10 11.21 -2.89 -10.08
N ALA A 11 10.26 -3.82 -10.13
CA ALA A 11 9.08 -3.80 -9.27
C ALA A 11 9.47 -3.97 -7.78
N CYS A 12 10.35 -4.92 -7.46
CA CYS A 12 10.85 -5.12 -6.10
C CYS A 12 11.59 -3.88 -5.60
N ALA A 13 12.46 -3.27 -6.42
CA ALA A 13 13.17 -2.06 -6.05
C ALA A 13 12.20 -0.90 -5.73
N ALA A 14 11.17 -0.71 -6.56
CA ALA A 14 10.15 0.33 -6.32
C ALA A 14 9.33 0.06 -5.03
N ILE A 15 9.07 -1.21 -4.71
CA ILE A 15 8.42 -1.60 -3.44
C ILE A 15 9.35 -1.29 -2.25
N ASP A 16 10.63 -1.64 -2.37
CA ASP A 16 11.62 -1.40 -1.31
C ASP A 16 11.82 0.10 -1.05
N GLU A 17 11.84 0.94 -2.09
CA GLU A 17 11.89 2.41 -1.98
C GLU A 17 10.68 2.99 -1.21
N LYS A 18 9.54 2.28 -1.23
CA LYS A 18 8.30 2.68 -0.55
C LYS A 18 8.00 1.87 0.71
N ALA A 19 8.92 1.01 1.15
CA ALA A 19 8.68 0.06 2.24
C ALA A 19 8.22 0.74 3.53
N SER A 20 8.85 1.86 3.93
CA SER A 20 8.46 2.59 5.13
C SER A 20 7.01 3.04 5.06
N GLU A 21 6.60 3.64 3.93
CA GLU A 21 5.24 4.13 3.74
C GLU A 21 4.21 2.99 3.81
N ILE A 22 4.51 1.86 3.18
CA ILE A 22 3.64 0.67 3.18
C ILE A 22 3.51 0.12 4.62
N ILE A 23 4.62 0.02 5.35
CA ILE A 23 4.65 -0.44 6.73
C ILE A 23 3.87 0.51 7.64
N ASP A 24 3.99 1.82 7.44
CA ASP A 24 3.30 2.81 8.26
C ASP A 24 1.78 2.78 8.04
N VAL A 25 1.31 2.53 6.82
CA VAL A 25 -0.12 2.27 6.56
C VAL A 25 -0.60 1.04 7.33
N ALA A 26 0.16 -0.07 7.32
CA ALA A 26 -0.20 -1.28 8.04
C ALA A 26 -0.25 -1.05 9.56
N LYS A 27 0.72 -0.30 10.11
CA LYS A 27 0.74 0.09 11.53
C LYS A 27 -0.43 0.99 11.90
N ASP A 28 -0.80 1.94 11.03
CA ASP A 28 -1.92 2.84 11.26
C ASP A 28 -3.26 2.09 11.36
N ILE A 29 -3.49 1.13 10.44
CA ILE A 29 -4.68 0.26 10.48
C ILE A 29 -4.67 -0.60 11.75
N LEU A 30 -3.53 -1.19 12.11
CA LEU A 30 -3.39 -1.99 13.33
C LEU A 30 -3.66 -1.18 14.60
N ALA A 31 -3.25 0.08 14.64
CA ALA A 31 -3.46 0.97 15.78
C ALA A 31 -4.92 1.43 15.94
N HIS A 32 -5.74 1.33 14.87
CA HIS A 32 -7.13 1.77 14.85
C HIS A 32 -8.03 0.65 14.32
N PRO A 33 -8.18 -0.47 15.06
CA PRO A 33 -8.95 -1.61 14.59
C PRO A 33 -10.44 -1.24 14.49
N GLU A 34 -11.06 -1.67 13.39
CA GLU A 34 -12.49 -1.53 13.18
C GLU A 34 -13.15 -2.92 13.10
N PRO A 35 -14.41 -3.07 13.57
CA PRO A 35 -15.16 -4.30 13.37
C PRO A 35 -15.35 -4.60 11.88
N GLY A 36 -15.38 -5.89 11.54
CA GLY A 36 -15.67 -6.34 10.18
C GLY A 36 -16.99 -5.77 9.65
N TYR A 37 -17.01 -5.38 8.38
CA TYR A 37 -18.13 -4.72 7.69
C TYR A 37 -18.46 -3.30 8.21
N SER A 38 -17.62 -2.71 9.04
CA SER A 38 -17.77 -1.34 9.57
C SER A 38 -16.46 -0.56 9.50
N GLU A 39 -15.54 -0.95 8.64
CA GLU A 39 -14.18 -0.41 8.49
C GLU A 39 -14.15 0.93 7.73
N THR A 40 -14.92 1.91 8.20
CA THR A 40 -15.11 3.21 7.52
C THR A 40 -13.81 4.01 7.43
N ARG A 41 -13.02 4.05 8.52
CA ARG A 41 -11.72 4.74 8.55
C ARG A 41 -10.71 4.02 7.66
N THR A 42 -10.63 2.70 7.75
CA THR A 42 -9.73 1.88 6.94
C THR A 42 -10.04 2.07 5.46
N ALA A 43 -11.32 2.07 5.08
CA ALA A 43 -11.75 2.34 3.71
C ALA A 43 -11.31 3.75 3.25
N GLN A 44 -11.40 4.77 4.10
CA GLN A 44 -10.92 6.13 3.79
C GLN A 44 -9.39 6.16 3.60
N VAL A 45 -8.62 5.48 4.44
CA VAL A 45 -7.16 5.37 4.31
C VAL A 45 -6.78 4.73 2.98
N VAL A 46 -7.43 3.61 2.63
CA VAL A 46 -7.20 2.90 1.35
C VAL A 46 -7.57 3.79 0.15
N ALA A 47 -8.75 4.43 0.18
CA ALA A 47 -9.20 5.32 -0.88
C ALA A 47 -8.23 6.49 -1.10
N LYS A 48 -7.71 7.08 0.00
CA LYS A 48 -6.69 8.12 -0.08
C LYS A 48 -5.42 7.60 -0.73
N LYS A 49 -4.93 6.41 -0.35
CA LYS A 49 -3.72 5.81 -0.93
C LYS A 49 -3.86 5.53 -2.42
N PHE A 50 -5.03 5.07 -2.86
CA PHE A 50 -5.31 4.91 -4.30
C PHE A 50 -5.34 6.24 -5.04
N THR A 51 -5.97 7.27 -4.45
CA THR A 51 -5.94 8.63 -5.01
C THR A 51 -4.50 9.15 -5.15
N ASP A 52 -3.67 8.97 -4.12
CA ASP A 52 -2.25 9.38 -4.14
C ASP A 52 -1.44 8.64 -5.23
N LEU A 53 -1.86 7.42 -5.59
CA LEU A 53 -1.28 6.59 -6.66
C LEU A 53 -1.88 6.89 -8.05
N GLY A 54 -2.93 7.70 -8.14
CA GLY A 54 -3.63 8.03 -9.39
C GLY A 54 -4.57 6.92 -9.90
N ILE A 55 -5.10 6.09 -9.00
CA ILE A 55 -6.09 5.02 -9.26
C ILE A 55 -7.50 5.50 -8.93
#